data_AF-W9YER1-F1
#
_entry.id   AF-W9YER1-F1
#
_cell.length_a   1.000
_cell.length_b   1.000
_cell.length_c   1.000
_cell.angle_alpha   90.00
_cell.angle_beta   90.00
_cell.angle_gamma   90.00
#
_symmetry.space_group_name_H-M   'P 1'
#
loop_
_entity.id
_entity.type
_entity.pdbx_description
1 polymer ?
#
loop_
_entity_poly.entity_id
_entity_poly.type
_entity_poly.pdbx_seq_one_letter_code
_entity_poly.pdbx_strand_id
1 'polypeptide(L)'
;MHWLAPGITISLVALLACIVSIPPLLVHFRARNFAATVLILGVTILNIQKFVNTLIWASEDRYSWWKGKILCDIEVKTTSGLPWRPTALLQASFAKPQSSSIRNI
;
A
#
# COMPACT_ATOMS: atom_id res chain seq x y z
N MET A 1 -7.53 -21.32 21.91
CA MET A 1 -6.28 -20.53 21.89
C MET A 1 -5.61 -20.37 20.51
N HIS A 2 -6.14 -20.93 19.40
CA HIS A 2 -5.49 -20.84 18.08
C HIS A 2 -5.79 -19.55 17.28
N TRP A 3 -6.71 -18.69 17.76
CA TRP A 3 -7.13 -17.45 17.07
C TRP A 3 -6.24 -16.23 17.34
N LEU A 4 -5.31 -16.29 18.31
CA LEU A 4 -4.34 -15.22 18.60
C LEU A 4 -3.08 -15.30 17.73
N ALA A 5 -2.81 -16.47 17.15
CA ALA A 5 -1.69 -16.69 16.23
C ALA A 5 -1.65 -15.72 15.04
N PRO A 6 -2.75 -15.41 14.32
CA PRO A 6 -2.70 -14.51 13.17
C PRO A 6 -2.28 -13.09 13.53
N GLY A 7 -2.82 -12.48 14.60
CA GLY A 7 -2.54 -11.07 14.94
C GLY A 7 -1.06 -10.79 15.19
N ILE A 8 -0.40 -11.70 15.92
CA ILE A 8 1.03 -11.58 16.25
C ILE A 8 1.89 -11.92 15.03
N THR A 9 1.56 -13.01 14.32
CA THR A 9 2.35 -13.47 13.17
C THR A 9 2.32 -12.45 12.03
N ILE A 10 1.16 -11.85 11.75
CA ILE A 10 1.02 -10.84 10.69
C ILE A 10 1.79 -9.57 11.05
N SER A 11 1.80 -9.16 12.32
CA SER A 11 2.58 -8.01 12.78
C SER A 11 4.08 -8.23 12.60
N LEU A 12 4.57 -9.42 12.96
CA LEU A 12 5.98 -9.80 12.86
C LEU A 12 6.44 -9.88 11.39
N VAL A 13 5.63 -10.52 10.53
CA VAL A 13 5.90 -10.60 9.09
C VAL A 13 5.90 -9.23 8.43
N ALA A 14 4.98 -8.33 8.81
CA ALA A 14 4.92 -6.98 8.26
C ALA A 14 6.17 -6.15 8.63
N LEU A 15 6.64 -6.23 9.88
CA LEU A 15 7.88 -5.56 10.30
C LEU A 15 9.12 -6.12 9.60
N LEU A 16 9.22 -7.45 9.48
CA LEU A 16 10.32 -8.08 8.76
C LEU A 16 10.32 -7.69 7.28
N ALA A 17 9.15 -7.62 6.64
CA ALA A 17 9.02 -7.15 5.26
C ALA A 17 9.44 -5.68 5.08
N CYS A 18 9.14 -4.80 6.05
CA CYS A 18 9.64 -3.42 6.06
C CYS A 18 11.18 -3.38 6.14
N ILE A 19 11.81 -4.19 7.00
CA ILE A 19 13.27 -4.22 7.13
C ILE A 19 13.93 -4.77 5.87
N VAL A 20 13.39 -5.85 5.31
CA VAL A 20 13.92 -6.50 4.08
C VAL A 20 13.74 -5.61 2.85
N SER A 21 12.80 -4.67 2.85
CA SER A 21 12.59 -3.73 1.73
C SER A 21 13.57 -2.54 1.71
N ILE A 22 14.30 -2.28 2.80
CA ILE A 22 15.34 -1.23 2.86
C ILE A 22 16.53 -1.51 1.93
N PRO A 23 17.17 -2.71 1.95
CA PRO A 23 18.30 -3.00 1.07
C PRO A 23 18.01 -2.84 -0.44
N PRO A 24 16.91 -3.39 -1.00
CA PRO A 24 16.62 -3.20 -2.42
C PRO A 24 16.29 -1.73 -2.74
N LEU A 25 15.69 -0.97 -1.81
CA LEU A 25 15.45 0.46 -2.01
C LEU A 25 16.77 1.22 -2.25
N LEU A 26 17.79 0.97 -1.43
CA LEU A 26 19.10 1.62 -1.54
C LEU A 26 19.81 1.28 -2.86
N VAL A 27 19.76 0.01 -3.26
CA VAL A 27 20.38 -0.47 -4.51
C VAL A 27 19.68 0.13 -5.73
N HIS A 28 18.35 0.10 -5.78
CA HIS A 28 17.59 0.63 -6.90
C HIS A 28 17.62 2.17 -6.98
N PHE A 29 17.70 2.85 -5.83
CA PHE A 29 17.89 4.31 -5.78
C PHE A 29 19.25 4.71 -6.38
N ARG A 30 20.31 3.95 -6.10
CA ARG A 30 21.62 4.14 -6.71
C ARG A 30 21.60 3.91 -8.23
N ALA A 31 20.81 2.94 -8.69
CA ALA A 31 20.64 2.59 -10.10
C ALA A 31 19.72 3.55 -10.90
N ARG A 32 19.19 4.62 -10.28
CA ARG A 32 18.19 5.56 -10.85
C ARG A 32 16.98 4.89 -11.51
N ASN A 33 16.63 3.66 -11.10
CA ASN A 33 15.47 2.95 -11.63
C ASN A 33 14.20 3.43 -10.91
N PHE A 34 13.67 4.56 -11.36
CA PHE A 34 12.52 5.24 -10.74
C PHE A 34 11.29 4.32 -10.61
N ALA A 35 11.02 3.51 -11.63
CA ALA A 35 9.91 2.55 -11.62
C ALA A 35 10.03 1.53 -10.48
N ALA A 36 11.22 0.96 -10.27
CA ALA A 36 11.46 -0.01 -9.20
C ALA A 36 11.39 0.66 -7.81
N THR A 37 11.93 1.88 -7.68
CA THR A 37 11.91 2.62 -6.40
C THR A 37 10.50 2.95 -5.96
N VAL A 38 9.63 3.42 -6.88
CA VAL A 38 8.22 3.72 -6.57
C VAL A 38 7.45 2.46 -6.19
N LEU A 39 7.74 1.32 -6.84
CA LEU A 39 7.12 0.04 -6.50
C LEU A 39 7.48 -0.41 -5.09
N ILE A 40 8.77 -0.38 -4.74
CA ILE A 40 9.25 -0.76 -3.40
C ILE A 40 8.68 0.17 -2.33
N LEU A 41 8.66 1.48 -2.58
CA LEU A 41 8.08 2.46 -1.67
C LEU A 41 6.58 2.20 -1.43
N GLY A 42 5.83 1.82 -2.48
CA GLY A 42 4.44 1.40 -2.35
C GLY A 42 4.27 0.14 -1.49
N VAL A 43 5.13 -0.87 -1.67
CA VAL A 43 5.11 -2.10 -0.86
C VAL A 43 5.41 -1.81 0.61
N THR A 44 6.36 -0.92 0.91
CA THR A 44 6.66 -0.53 2.29
C THR A 44 5.45 0.16 2.95
N ILE A 45 4.76 1.06 2.23
CA ILE A 45 3.54 1.72 2.73
C ILE A 45 2.43 0.71 3.07
N LEU A 46 2.21 -0.29 2.22
CA LEU A 46 1.20 -1.33 2.47
C LEU A 46 1.53 -2.19 3.70
N ASN A 47 2.81 -2.52 3.91
CA ASN A 47 3.24 -3.26 5.10
C ASN A 47 3.03 -2.45 6.39
N ILE A 48 3.24 -1.13 6.34
CA ILE A 48 2.93 -0.24 7.47
C ILE A 48 1.43 -0.25 7.80
N GLN A 49 0.55 -0.19 6.79
CA GLN A 49 -0.90 -0.28 7.00
C GLN A 49 -1.30 -1.61 7.65
N LYS A 50 -0.71 -2.72 7.20
CA LYS A 50 -0.95 -4.03 7.82
C LYS A 50 -0.52 -4.07 9.28
N PHE A 51 0.63 -3.48 9.61
CA PHE A 51 1.13 -3.39 10.97
C PHE A 51 0.22 -2.54 11.88
N VAL A 52 -0.25 -1.39 11.41
CA VAL A 52 -1.17 -0.53 12.15
C VAL A 52 -2.51 -1.23 12.39
N ASN A 53 -3.04 -1.92 11.37
CA ASN A 53 -4.28 -2.65 11.47
C ASN A 53 -4.19 -3.83 12.44
N THR A 54 -3.07 -4.56 12.47
CA THR A 54 -2.90 -5.62 13.48
C THR A 54 -2.74 -5.07 14.89
N LEU A 55 -2.10 -3.91 15.08
CA LEU A 55 -1.97 -3.24 16.38
C LEU A 55 -3.31 -2.79 16.96
N ILE A 56 -4.16 -2.15 16.15
CA ILE A 56 -5.46 -1.63 16.59
C ILE A 56 -6.45 -2.75 16.88
N TRP A 57 -6.43 -3.81 16.07
CA TRP A 57 -7.41 -4.90 16.12
C TRP A 57 -6.84 -6.19 16.77
N ALA A 58 -5.73 -6.09 17.51
CA ALA A 58 -5.13 -7.22 18.22
C ALA A 58 -5.90 -7.63 19.49
N SER A 59 -6.67 -6.72 20.09
CA SER A 59 -7.39 -6.99 21.35
C SER A 59 -8.66 -7.81 21.09
N GLU A 60 -8.97 -8.80 21.94
CA GLU A 60 -10.16 -9.65 21.79
C GLU A 60 -11.49 -8.90 22.05
N ASP A 61 -11.44 -7.73 22.70
CA ASP A 61 -12.63 -6.96 23.11
C ASP A 61 -13.11 -5.99 22.02
N ARG A 62 -14.02 -6.48 21.18
CA ARG A 62 -14.61 -5.72 20.05
C ARG A 62 -15.35 -4.43 20.42
N TYR A 63 -15.70 -4.25 21.68
CA TYR A 63 -16.41 -3.07 22.17
C TYR A 63 -15.49 -1.89 22.49
N SER A 64 -14.20 -2.14 22.74
CA SER A 64 -13.20 -1.07 22.95
C SER A 64 -12.55 -0.62 21.63
N TRP A 65 -12.85 -1.31 20.53
CA TRP A 65 -12.16 -1.10 19.26
C TRP A 65 -12.40 0.30 18.68
N TRP A 66 -11.31 0.86 18.17
CA TRP A 66 -11.35 2.14 17.49
C TRP A 66 -12.17 2.02 16.20
N LYS A 67 -13.12 2.94 15.98
CA LYS A 67 -14.06 2.91 14.83
C LYS A 67 -13.40 3.08 13.45
N GLY A 68 -12.08 3.27 13.36
CA GLY A 68 -11.30 3.19 12.12
C GLY A 68 -11.63 4.20 11.01
N LYS A 69 -12.51 5.20 11.26
CA LYS A 69 -13.05 6.13 10.25
C LYS A 69 -11.99 6.79 9.36
N ILE A 70 -10.87 7.20 9.96
CA ILE A 70 -9.76 7.87 9.24
C ILE A 70 -8.83 6.85 8.59
N LEU A 71 -8.54 5.74 9.29
CA LEU A 71 -7.61 4.73 8.79
C LEU A 71 -8.16 4.03 7.54
N CYS A 72 -9.44 3.66 7.53
CA CYS A 72 -10.07 3.00 6.38
C CYS A 72 -10.07 3.89 5.13
N ASP A 73 -10.25 5.21 5.27
CA ASP A 73 -10.22 6.11 4.10
C ASP A 73 -8.79 6.21 3.54
N ILE A 74 -7.79 6.33 4.41
CA ILE A 74 -6.37 6.35 4.00
C ILE A 74 -5.98 5.03 3.31
N GLU A 75 -6.37 3.88 3.85
CA GLU A 75 -6.05 2.56 3.28
C GLU A 75 -6.63 2.38 1.88
N VAL A 76 -7.92 2.71 1.70
CA VAL A 76 -8.60 2.58 0.41
C VAL A 76 -8.03 3.59 -0.59
N LYS A 77 -7.75 4.82 -0.18
CA LYS A 77 -7.23 5.88 -1.05
C LYS A 77 -5.77 5.63 -1.45
N THR A 78 -4.97 5.10 -0.53
CA THR A 78 -3.60 4.62 -0.81
C THR A 78 -3.64 3.43 -1.78
N THR A 79 -4.49 2.44 -1.52
CA THR A 79 -4.60 1.26 -2.39
C THR A 79 -5.13 1.61 -3.77
N SER A 80 -6.09 2.51 -3.89
CA SER A 80 -6.69 2.92 -5.17
C SER A 80 -5.84 3.93 -5.95
N GLY A 81 -5.11 4.81 -5.26
CA GLY A 81 -4.36 5.90 -5.88
C GLY A 81 -2.92 5.56 -6.28
N LEU A 82 -2.32 4.48 -5.77
CA LEU A 82 -0.94 4.16 -6.08
C LEU A 82 -0.77 3.40 -7.42
N PRO A 83 0.38 3.60 -8.11
CA PRO A 83 0.68 2.98 -9.40
C PRO A 83 1.00 1.48 -9.33
N TRP A 84 1.16 0.89 -8.14
CA TRP A 84 1.46 -0.54 -7.99
C TRP A 84 0.27 -1.43 -8.35
N ARG A 85 -0.97 -0.91 -8.28
CA ARG A 85 -2.13 -1.67 -8.76
C ARG A 85 -2.11 -1.65 -10.29
N PRO A 86 -2.18 -2.81 -10.94
CA PRO A 86 -2.25 -2.86 -12.41
C PRO A 86 -3.48 -2.13 -12.94
N THR A 87 -4.50 -1.83 -12.12
CA THR A 87 -5.67 -1.05 -12.51
C THR A 87 -5.35 0.40 -12.85
N ALA A 88 -4.37 1.04 -12.20
CA ALA A 88 -3.97 2.41 -12.54
C ALA A 88 -3.17 2.45 -13.86
N LEU A 89 -2.34 1.43 -14.10
CA LEU A 89 -1.65 1.26 -15.39
C LEU A 89 -2.59 0.78 -16.50
N LEU A 90 -3.61 -0.02 -16.18
CA LEU A 90 -4.71 -0.36 -17.09
C LEU A 90 -5.53 0.88 -17.40
N GLN A 91 -5.88 1.72 -16.43
CA GLN A 91 -6.57 2.99 -16.69
C GLN A 91 -5.68 3.99 -17.40
N ALA A 92 -4.36 4.00 -17.21
CA ALA A 92 -3.45 4.82 -18.01
C ALA A 92 -3.25 4.25 -19.44
N SER A 93 -3.33 2.92 -19.62
CA SER A 93 -3.29 2.26 -20.93
C SER A 93 -4.63 2.33 -21.67
N PHE A 94 -5.75 2.45 -20.95
CA PHE A 94 -7.10 2.67 -21.46
C PHE A 94 -7.54 4.14 -21.43
N ALA A 95 -6.76 5.03 -20.81
CA ALA A 95 -6.91 6.47 -20.98
C ALA A 95 -6.43 6.78 -22.38
N LYS A 96 -7.35 6.72 -23.33
CA LYS A 96 -7.15 7.35 -24.63
C LYS A 96 -6.61 8.77 -24.39
N PRO A 97 -5.59 9.21 -25.13
CA PRO A 97 -5.19 10.60 -25.10
C PRO A 97 -6.41 11.45 -25.45
N GLN A 98 -6.63 12.49 -24.64
CA GLN A 98 -7.64 13.51 -24.86
C GLN A 98 -7.36 14.18 -26.22
N SER A 99 -8.12 13.80 -27.26
CA SER A 99 -8.10 14.47 -28.56
C SER A 99 -8.83 15.79 -28.44
N SER A 100 -8.15 16.82 -27.93
CA SER A 100 -8.55 18.22 -28.15
C SER A 100 -8.01 18.66 -29.51
N SER A 101 -8.62 18.15 -30.59
CA SER A 101 -8.38 18.60 -31.96
C SER A 101 -9.68 18.64 -32.76
N ILE A 102 -10.56 19.58 -32.41
CA ILE A 102 -11.44 20.26 -33.38
C ILE A 102 -11.30 21.75 -33.10
N ARG A 103 -10.23 22.33 -33.65
CA ARG A 103 -10.20 23.71 -34.10
C ARG A 103 -10.90 23.71 -35.47
N ASN A 104 -11.80 24.68 -35.69
CA ASN A 104 -12.56 24.95 -36.92
C ASN A 104 -13.89 24.21 -37.08
N ILE A 105 -14.96 24.80 -36.52
CA ILE A 105 -16.22 25.09 -37.22
C ILE A 105 -16.62 26.51 -36.82
#